data_AF-A0A0A2EZ08-F1
#
_entry.id   AF-A0A0A2EZ08-F1
#
_cell.length_a   1.000
_cell.length_b   1.000
_cell.length_c   1.000
_cell.angle_alpha   90.00
_cell.angle_beta   90.00
_cell.angle_gamma   90.00
#
_symmetry.space_group_name_H-M   'P 1'
#
loop_
_entity.id
_entity.type
_entity.pdbx_description
1 polymer ?
#
loop_
_entity_poly.entity_id
_entity_poly.type
_entity_poly.pdbx_seq_one_letter_code
_entity_poly.pdbx_strand_id
1 'polypeptide(L)'
;MRKKILLFLVALTATMWSAAKAQSAGTVDTSWGTNGVVQTAIGSGDWIADIIQEIATYPNGKIIAVGSTKFSTITRVALVRYNADGSLDNTFGKSGSGQLVLEDETDDDSYFQTAADVKILEDGKILVCGRLFDGKKTKVLLLKFNDNGSLDTSFGDKGIVKDEFPNGGMALEKMALQSDGKIVVGGYHQDNLAAVRYNADGSRDNTYGNQGMCVLIVPNSTNFSFAKSMDIQADNKVILGGFYNESSIWKWVIARINTDGTIDMSFGDSGIKKMSIGSGNDYITAVKVMPNGKILIGGHSWDKNPPDMEYSIAFVRLNEDGTLDNSFATEGKGIIRKKLIDKYENYLTDIVVNQDGKIYGSVNVRQASTDKNDIGIISLTKDGKLNNDFGSNGMVITDVIKNSSDESKSIALQSDGKIIVGTLAFYGGKGSPFTLVRYHSDSNVGTDTEEVTSDIKTITVYPNPTKEILNIAINETLNSYKVQIFDMAGSIVMTTANTKTIDVSKLDSGNYIVKVICADKQVFVSRFTKK
;
A
#
# COMPACT_ATOMS: atom_id res chain seq x y z
N MET A 1 -7.34 18.42 76.21
CA MET A 1 -7.13 19.57 75.30
C MET A 1 -5.70 19.55 74.77
N ARG A 2 -5.56 19.50 73.43
CA ARG A 2 -4.37 19.80 72.59
C ARG A 2 -3.04 19.09 72.90
N LYS A 3 -2.70 18.06 72.12
CA LYS A 3 -1.31 17.62 71.90
C LYS A 3 -0.73 18.33 70.66
N LYS A 4 0.49 18.84 70.83
CA LYS A 4 1.30 19.59 69.86
C LYS A 4 2.00 18.66 68.86
N ILE A 5 2.24 19.22 67.67
CA ILE A 5 3.03 18.72 66.55
C ILE A 5 4.54 18.80 66.84
N LEU A 6 5.33 17.81 66.42
CA LEU A 6 6.64 18.02 65.77
C LEU A 6 7.08 16.82 64.91
N LEU A 7 7.62 17.13 63.73
CA LEU A 7 8.10 16.27 62.65
C LEU A 7 9.29 15.36 63.03
N PHE A 8 9.42 14.20 62.37
CA PHE A 8 10.69 13.73 61.78
C PHE A 8 10.45 12.86 60.53
N LEU A 9 11.35 13.03 59.57
CA LEU A 9 11.38 12.55 58.18
C LEU A 9 12.18 11.23 58.09
N VAL A 10 11.68 10.18 57.40
CA VAL A 10 12.49 9.11 56.76
C VAL A 10 11.77 8.60 55.50
N ALA A 11 12.53 8.46 54.42
CA ALA A 11 12.10 8.17 53.05
C ALA A 11 12.33 6.70 52.61
N LEU A 12 11.79 6.37 51.42
CA LEU A 12 12.09 5.25 50.50
C LEU A 12 11.50 3.87 50.87
N THR A 13 10.74 3.15 50.03
CA THR A 13 10.97 2.84 48.60
C THR A 13 9.69 2.40 47.85
N ALA A 14 9.75 2.54 46.52
CA ALA A 14 9.05 1.76 45.49
C ALA A 14 7.53 1.96 45.28
N THR A 15 7.19 2.90 44.40
CA THR A 15 6.64 2.55 43.06
C THR A 15 6.86 3.75 42.15
N MET A 16 7.99 3.77 41.42
CA MET A 16 8.00 4.47 40.13
C MET A 16 7.13 3.64 39.20
N TRP A 17 5.85 3.95 39.16
CA TRP A 17 5.04 3.58 38.02
C TRP A 17 5.49 4.54 36.91
N SER A 18 6.35 4.06 36.02
CA SER A 18 6.49 4.72 34.73
C SER A 18 5.11 4.62 34.09
N ALA A 19 4.34 5.70 34.15
CA ALA A 19 3.28 5.91 33.20
C ALA A 19 3.97 5.96 31.83
N ALA A 20 4.05 4.82 31.14
CA ALA A 20 4.26 4.82 29.71
C ALA A 20 3.14 5.72 29.16
N LYS A 21 3.49 6.94 28.73
CA LYS A 21 2.53 7.80 28.03
C LYS A 21 1.97 6.94 26.90
N ALA A 22 0.67 6.67 26.91
CA ALA A 22 0.00 6.05 25.79
C ALA A 22 0.36 6.87 24.54
N GLN A 23 1.02 6.23 23.57
CA GLN A 23 1.46 6.89 22.36
C GLN A 23 0.22 7.20 21.51
N SER A 24 0.00 8.48 21.21
CA SER A 24 -1.19 8.93 20.48
C SER A 24 -1.07 8.63 18.98
N ALA A 25 -2.19 8.29 18.35
CA ALA A 25 -2.22 8.07 16.91
C ALA A 25 -1.72 9.31 16.13
N GLY A 26 -1.07 9.05 15.00
CA GLY A 26 -0.38 10.05 14.20
C GLY A 26 1.01 10.43 14.70
N THR A 27 1.44 9.97 15.88
CA THR A 27 2.84 10.18 16.32
C THR A 27 3.78 9.14 15.73
N VAL A 28 5.02 9.56 15.48
CA VAL A 28 6.11 8.66 15.06
C VAL A 28 6.36 7.61 16.14
N ASP A 29 6.49 6.36 15.71
CA ASP A 29 6.79 5.24 16.60
C ASP A 29 8.27 5.21 16.96
N THR A 30 8.64 5.89 18.03
CA THR A 30 10.03 6.01 18.45
C THR A 30 10.69 4.71 18.91
N SER A 31 9.91 3.62 19.08
CA SER A 31 10.44 2.29 19.42
C SER A 31 10.95 1.50 18.20
N TRP A 32 10.68 1.99 16.99
CA TRP A 32 11.04 1.33 15.74
C TRP A 32 12.31 1.93 15.12
N GLY A 33 13.20 1.10 14.57
CA GLY A 33 14.45 1.58 13.97
C GLY A 33 15.25 2.50 14.92
N THR A 34 15.68 3.65 14.42
CA THR A 34 16.29 4.72 15.24
C THR A 34 15.32 5.88 15.38
N ASN A 35 14.62 5.96 16.52
CA ASN A 35 13.60 6.98 16.81
C ASN A 35 12.45 7.03 15.78
N GLY A 36 12.04 5.87 15.28
CA GLY A 36 10.94 5.72 14.31
C GLY A 36 11.35 5.83 12.85
N VAL A 37 12.65 5.99 12.57
CA VAL A 37 13.21 6.10 11.23
C VAL A 37 14.22 4.98 10.98
N VAL A 38 14.18 4.43 9.76
CA VAL A 38 15.20 3.52 9.24
C VAL A 38 15.78 4.14 7.98
N GLN A 39 17.12 4.19 7.89
CA GLN A 39 17.84 4.61 6.69
C GLN A 39 18.78 3.48 6.25
N THR A 40 18.73 3.11 4.98
CA THR A 40 19.60 2.08 4.41
C THR A 40 20.19 2.59 3.10
N ALA A 41 21.50 2.83 3.12
CA ALA A 41 22.26 3.17 1.93
C ALA A 41 22.55 1.90 1.12
N ILE A 42 22.33 1.98 -0.20
CA ILE A 42 22.59 0.90 -1.13
C ILE A 42 23.88 1.23 -1.90
N GLY A 43 24.84 0.31 -1.89
CA GLY A 43 26.17 0.55 -2.47
C GLY A 43 27.15 1.27 -1.54
N SER A 44 28.32 1.63 -2.07
CA SER A 44 29.49 2.08 -1.27
C SER A 44 30.13 3.38 -1.77
N GLY A 45 29.37 4.28 -2.40
CA GLY A 45 29.86 5.56 -2.90
C GLY A 45 29.81 6.71 -1.87
N ASP A 46 30.60 7.77 -2.11
CA ASP A 46 30.60 8.98 -1.27
C ASP A 46 29.28 9.78 -1.37
N TRP A 47 28.53 9.60 -2.46
CA TRP A 47 27.19 10.16 -2.67
C TRP A 47 26.19 9.06 -3.01
N ILE A 48 25.19 8.90 -2.16
CA ILE A 48 24.12 7.93 -2.26
C ILE A 48 22.98 8.54 -3.09
N ALA A 49 22.59 7.91 -4.18
CA ALA A 49 21.47 8.38 -5.00
C ALA A 49 20.46 7.24 -5.17
N ASP A 50 19.91 6.83 -4.03
CA ASP A 50 18.87 5.81 -3.96
C ASP A 50 17.50 6.50 -3.99
N ILE A 51 16.60 5.95 -4.79
CA ILE A 51 15.24 6.43 -4.96
C ILE A 51 14.32 5.28 -4.59
N ILE A 52 13.78 5.32 -3.37
CA ILE A 52 12.66 4.46 -3.00
C ILE A 52 11.43 4.89 -3.81
N GLN A 53 10.64 3.93 -4.26
CA GLN A 53 9.42 4.19 -5.03
C GLN A 53 8.19 3.58 -4.39
N GLU A 54 8.31 2.35 -3.89
CA GLU A 54 7.17 1.61 -3.34
C GLU A 54 7.60 0.77 -2.14
N ILE A 55 6.68 0.62 -1.18
CA ILE A 55 6.82 -0.32 -0.06
C ILE A 55 5.66 -1.30 -0.02
N ALA A 56 5.91 -2.52 0.42
CA ALA A 56 4.86 -3.49 0.72
C ALA A 56 5.14 -4.22 2.02
N THR A 57 4.08 -4.65 2.70
CA THR A 57 4.15 -5.34 3.99
C THR A 57 3.74 -6.80 3.83
N TYR A 58 4.47 -7.68 4.51
CA TYR A 58 4.14 -9.10 4.60
C TYR A 58 3.15 -9.33 5.75
N PRO A 59 2.36 -10.41 5.72
CA PRO A 59 1.47 -10.77 6.84
C PRO A 59 2.19 -10.90 8.19
N ASN A 60 3.44 -11.36 8.19
CA ASN A 60 4.28 -11.48 9.39
C ASN A 60 4.89 -10.13 9.88
N GLY A 61 4.52 -9.01 9.25
CA GLY A 61 4.97 -7.68 9.61
C GLY A 61 6.31 -7.26 8.99
N LYS A 62 7.01 -8.13 8.25
CA LYS A 62 8.18 -7.73 7.46
C LYS A 62 7.79 -6.68 6.41
N ILE A 63 8.78 -5.93 5.93
CA ILE A 63 8.58 -4.87 4.94
C ILE A 63 9.56 -5.09 3.79
N ILE A 64 9.11 -4.97 2.54
CA ILE A 64 9.99 -4.83 1.37
C ILE A 64 9.88 -3.41 0.84
N ALA A 65 11.01 -2.74 0.67
CA ALA A 65 11.12 -1.48 -0.03
C ALA A 65 11.77 -1.72 -1.40
N VAL A 66 11.19 -1.13 -2.44
CA VAL A 66 11.72 -1.23 -3.80
C VAL A 66 11.93 0.15 -4.40
N GLY A 67 12.89 0.22 -5.31
CA GLY A 67 13.25 1.47 -5.95
C GLY A 67 14.42 1.26 -6.89
N SER A 68 15.26 2.28 -6.98
CA SER A 68 16.46 2.22 -7.82
C SER A 68 17.64 2.86 -7.11
N THR A 69 18.84 2.39 -7.40
CA THR A 69 20.10 2.96 -6.94
C THR A 69 20.95 3.34 -8.14
N LYS A 70 21.80 4.37 -7.98
CA LYS A 70 22.65 4.89 -9.04
C LYS A 70 24.13 4.58 -8.75
N PHE A 71 24.78 3.91 -9.70
CA PHE A 71 26.21 3.65 -9.73
C PHE A 71 26.84 4.39 -10.91
N SER A 72 27.50 5.52 -10.66
CA SER A 72 28.06 6.37 -11.72
C SER A 72 26.99 6.82 -12.74
N THR A 73 27.05 6.39 -14.00
CA THR A 73 26.07 6.67 -15.06
C THR A 73 24.90 5.68 -15.09
N ILE A 74 24.97 4.61 -14.31
CA ILE A 74 24.05 3.48 -14.37
C ILE A 74 23.00 3.57 -13.26
N THR A 75 21.73 3.30 -13.58
CA THR A 75 20.67 3.09 -12.58
C THR A 75 20.22 1.64 -12.59
N ARG A 76 20.09 1.04 -11.40
CA ARG A 76 19.68 -0.35 -11.20
C ARG A 76 18.50 -0.46 -10.26
N VAL A 77 17.62 -1.43 -10.50
CA VAL A 77 16.56 -1.80 -9.55
C VAL A 77 17.20 -2.27 -8.25
N ALA A 78 16.69 -1.78 -7.13
CA ALA A 78 17.15 -2.16 -5.80
C ALA A 78 15.98 -2.49 -4.87
N LEU A 79 16.19 -3.50 -4.03
CA LEU A 79 15.25 -3.98 -3.03
C LEU A 79 15.95 -4.06 -1.67
N VAL A 80 15.25 -3.67 -0.61
CA VAL A 80 15.70 -3.86 0.76
C VAL A 80 14.58 -4.49 1.57
N ARG A 81 14.87 -5.56 2.30
CA ARG A 81 13.91 -6.21 3.19
C ARG A 81 14.23 -5.95 4.65
N TYR A 82 13.19 -5.59 5.40
CA TYR A 82 13.26 -5.31 6.83
C TYR A 82 12.39 -6.30 7.61
N ASN A 83 12.84 -6.61 8.81
CA ASN A 83 12.02 -7.26 9.83
C ASN A 83 10.93 -6.29 10.33
N ALA A 84 9.94 -6.82 11.05
CA ALA A 84 8.83 -6.04 11.60
C ALA A 84 9.27 -4.91 12.57
N ASP A 85 10.47 -5.02 13.15
CA ASP A 85 11.09 -4.03 14.03
C ASP A 85 11.96 -2.99 13.30
N GLY A 86 12.07 -3.10 11.97
CA GLY A 86 12.83 -2.18 11.13
C GLY A 86 14.30 -2.55 10.97
N SER A 87 14.78 -3.61 11.63
CA SER A 87 16.12 -4.15 11.36
C SER A 87 16.19 -4.79 9.98
N LEU A 88 17.38 -4.84 9.37
CA LEU A 88 17.55 -5.54 8.08
C LEU A 88 17.29 -7.04 8.23
N ASP A 89 16.59 -7.62 7.26
CA ASP A 89 16.34 -9.05 7.21
C ASP A 89 17.50 -9.78 6.52
N ASN A 90 18.45 -10.28 7.31
CA ASN A 90 19.63 -10.97 6.82
C ASN A 90 19.34 -12.35 6.18
N THR A 91 18.07 -12.77 6.08
CA THR A 91 17.68 -13.94 5.26
C THR A 91 17.44 -13.60 3.80
N PHE A 92 17.48 -12.30 3.45
CA PHE A 92 17.21 -11.78 2.11
C PHE A 92 18.47 -11.25 1.43
N GLY A 93 18.52 -11.39 0.12
CA GLY A 93 19.56 -10.79 -0.72
C GLY A 93 20.87 -11.59 -0.72
N LYS A 94 21.84 -11.12 -1.52
CA LYS A 94 23.14 -11.80 -1.65
C LYS A 94 23.88 -11.80 -0.31
N SER A 95 24.37 -12.96 0.10
CA SER A 95 25.13 -13.16 1.34
C SER A 95 24.39 -12.71 2.62
N GLY A 96 23.06 -12.66 2.59
CA GLY A 96 22.25 -12.28 3.75
C GLY A 96 22.42 -10.82 4.17
N SER A 97 22.59 -9.91 3.21
CA SER A 97 22.76 -8.47 3.46
C SER A 97 21.45 -7.75 3.81
N GLY A 98 20.29 -8.38 3.59
CA GLY A 98 18.99 -7.71 3.59
C GLY A 98 18.76 -6.82 2.37
N GLN A 99 19.69 -6.80 1.41
CA GLN A 99 19.68 -5.91 0.26
C GLN A 99 19.92 -6.68 -1.04
N LEU A 100 19.28 -6.21 -2.10
CA LEU A 100 19.48 -6.74 -3.45
C LEU A 100 19.57 -5.58 -4.44
N VAL A 101 20.57 -5.65 -5.30
CA VAL A 101 20.67 -4.82 -6.51
C VAL A 101 20.61 -5.76 -7.69
N LEU A 102 19.73 -5.46 -8.65
CA LEU A 102 19.70 -6.21 -9.89
C LEU A 102 20.94 -5.86 -10.71
N GLU A 103 21.84 -6.82 -10.85
CA GLU A 103 22.99 -6.71 -11.74
C GLU A 103 22.57 -7.10 -13.16
N ASP A 104 23.18 -6.45 -14.17
CA ASP A 104 23.03 -6.88 -15.56
C ASP A 104 24.23 -7.75 -15.96
N GLU A 105 24.05 -8.66 -16.91
CA GLU A 105 25.13 -9.46 -17.49
C GLU A 105 25.87 -8.72 -18.61
N THR A 106 25.44 -7.50 -18.99
CA THR A 106 26.02 -6.74 -20.10
C THR A 106 26.85 -5.53 -19.63
N ASP A 107 28.04 -5.36 -20.21
CA ASP A 107 28.99 -4.26 -19.93
C ASP A 107 28.60 -2.89 -20.55
N ASP A 108 27.31 -2.61 -20.79
CA ASP A 108 26.87 -1.36 -21.44
C ASP A 108 26.33 -0.34 -20.43
N ASP A 109 27.04 0.78 -20.34
CA ASP A 109 26.77 1.90 -19.41
C ASP A 109 25.51 2.72 -19.76
N SER A 110 24.87 2.49 -20.92
CA SER A 110 23.65 3.19 -21.35
C SER A 110 22.34 2.60 -20.78
N TYR A 111 22.45 1.56 -19.95
CA TYR A 111 21.32 0.82 -19.40
C TYR A 111 20.77 1.46 -18.12
N PHE A 112 19.47 1.80 -18.11
CA PHE A 112 18.76 2.23 -16.89
C PHE A 112 17.64 1.27 -16.56
N GLN A 113 17.65 0.74 -15.33
CA GLN A 113 16.58 -0.05 -14.78
C GLN A 113 15.97 0.70 -13.60
N THR A 114 14.65 0.92 -13.63
CA THR A 114 13.94 1.59 -12.54
C THR A 114 12.76 0.78 -12.07
N ALA A 115 12.58 0.59 -10.77
CA ALA A 115 11.36 0.01 -10.21
C ALA A 115 10.24 1.07 -10.13
N ALA A 116 8.99 0.61 -10.17
CA ALA A 116 7.80 1.45 -10.06
C ALA A 116 6.82 0.94 -8.99
N ASP A 117 6.59 -0.37 -8.90
CA ASP A 117 5.66 -0.99 -7.93
C ASP A 117 6.18 -2.37 -7.51
N VAL A 118 5.68 -2.87 -6.38
CA VAL A 118 5.96 -4.20 -5.84
C VAL A 118 4.68 -4.86 -5.33
N LYS A 119 4.56 -6.17 -5.55
CA LYS A 119 3.52 -7.01 -4.95
C LYS A 119 4.17 -8.22 -4.27
N ILE A 120 3.67 -8.54 -3.10
CA ILE A 120 3.97 -9.80 -2.41
C ILE A 120 2.87 -10.79 -2.78
N LEU A 121 3.26 -11.94 -3.32
CA LEU A 121 2.36 -13.01 -3.71
C LEU A 121 2.00 -13.88 -2.49
N GLU A 122 0.90 -14.62 -2.56
CA GLU A 122 0.43 -15.47 -1.45
C GLU A 122 1.45 -16.54 -1.01
N ASP A 123 2.31 -16.98 -1.93
CA ASP A 123 3.39 -17.94 -1.67
C ASP A 123 4.69 -17.29 -1.15
N GLY A 124 4.66 -15.99 -0.85
CA GLY A 124 5.80 -15.21 -0.35
C GLY A 124 6.76 -14.74 -1.44
N LYS A 125 6.53 -15.08 -2.72
CA LYS A 125 7.32 -14.54 -3.82
C LYS A 125 7.06 -13.04 -4.00
N ILE A 126 8.03 -12.35 -4.59
CA ILE A 126 8.00 -10.90 -4.78
C ILE A 126 7.95 -10.62 -6.26
N LEU A 127 6.96 -9.86 -6.71
CA LEU A 127 6.86 -9.37 -8.08
C LEU A 127 7.17 -7.86 -8.09
N VAL A 128 8.09 -7.44 -8.95
CA VAL A 128 8.45 -6.04 -9.16
C VAL A 128 8.19 -5.69 -10.61
N CYS A 129 7.61 -4.51 -10.86
CA CYS A 129 7.49 -3.95 -12.20
C CYS A 129 8.25 -2.64 -12.29
N GLY A 130 8.66 -2.30 -13.50
CA GLY A 130 9.50 -1.15 -13.75
C GLY A 130 9.73 -0.88 -15.22
N ARG A 131 10.81 -0.14 -15.48
CA ARG A 131 11.25 0.25 -16.82
C ARG A 131 12.68 -0.20 -17.03
N LEU A 132 12.97 -0.61 -18.24
CA LEU A 132 14.32 -0.84 -18.74
C LEU A 132 14.55 0.09 -19.94
N PHE A 133 15.54 0.96 -19.89
CA PHE A 133 16.04 1.69 -21.05
C PHE A 133 17.38 1.11 -21.45
N ASP A 134 17.54 0.72 -22.72
CA ASP A 134 18.73 0.05 -23.26
C ASP A 134 19.60 0.98 -24.14
N GLY A 135 19.55 2.28 -23.88
CA GLY A 135 20.20 3.30 -24.72
C GLY A 135 19.37 3.73 -25.93
N LYS A 136 18.34 2.95 -26.33
CA LYS A 136 17.54 3.22 -27.54
C LYS A 136 16.05 3.27 -27.25
N LYS A 137 15.53 2.35 -26.44
CA LYS A 137 14.10 2.18 -26.22
C LYS A 137 13.81 1.90 -24.75
N THR A 138 12.64 2.35 -24.32
CA THR A 138 12.06 1.99 -23.02
C THR A 138 11.20 0.74 -23.17
N LYS A 139 11.49 -0.26 -22.34
CA LYS A 139 10.82 -1.55 -22.23
C LYS A 139 10.10 -1.67 -20.90
N VAL A 140 9.02 -2.43 -20.87
CA VAL A 140 8.44 -2.92 -19.62
C VAL A 140 9.43 -3.91 -19.00
N LEU A 141 9.69 -3.75 -17.72
CA LEU A 141 10.50 -4.67 -16.93
C LEU A 141 9.61 -5.33 -15.86
N LEU A 142 9.50 -6.66 -15.89
CA LEU A 142 8.95 -7.42 -14.76
C LEU A 142 10.04 -8.32 -14.20
N LEU A 143 10.08 -8.42 -12.88
CA LEU A 143 11.03 -9.23 -12.15
C LEU A 143 10.27 -10.03 -11.12
N LYS A 144 10.53 -11.33 -11.05
CA LYS A 144 9.97 -12.19 -10.01
C LYS A 144 11.09 -12.80 -9.19
N PHE A 145 10.98 -12.66 -7.88
CA PHE A 145 11.94 -13.15 -6.91
C PHE A 145 11.28 -14.18 -5.99
N ASN A 146 12.05 -15.17 -5.58
CA ASN A 146 11.73 -16.03 -4.44
C ASN A 146 11.81 -15.22 -3.13
N ASP A 147 11.27 -15.79 -2.05
CA ASP A 147 11.27 -15.14 -0.73
C ASP A 147 12.69 -14.78 -0.23
N ASN A 148 13.73 -15.51 -0.62
CA ASN A 148 15.11 -15.17 -0.25
C ASN A 148 15.75 -14.05 -1.12
N GLY A 149 15.02 -13.53 -2.11
CA GLY A 149 15.51 -12.53 -3.06
C GLY A 149 16.23 -13.09 -4.29
N SER A 150 16.40 -14.40 -4.43
CA SER A 150 16.89 -14.97 -5.71
C SER A 150 15.83 -14.83 -6.80
N LEU A 151 16.23 -14.66 -8.07
CA LEU A 151 15.29 -14.64 -9.20
C LEU A 151 14.55 -15.98 -9.33
N ASP A 152 13.23 -15.93 -9.55
CA ASP A 152 12.41 -17.10 -9.84
C ASP A 152 12.62 -17.51 -11.30
N THR A 153 13.50 -18.50 -11.52
CA THR A 153 13.88 -18.94 -12.86
C THR A 153 12.74 -19.53 -13.70
N SER A 154 11.57 -19.79 -13.11
CA SER A 154 10.38 -20.26 -13.83
C SER A 154 9.56 -19.14 -14.48
N PHE A 155 9.91 -17.87 -14.24
CA PHE A 155 9.19 -16.70 -14.73
C PHE A 155 9.96 -15.99 -15.84
N GLY A 156 9.33 -15.71 -16.98
CA GLY A 156 9.96 -15.05 -18.11
C GLY A 156 11.25 -15.74 -18.55
N ASP A 157 12.27 -14.95 -18.88
CA ASP A 157 13.63 -15.44 -19.07
C ASP A 157 14.38 -15.36 -17.73
N LYS A 158 14.45 -16.50 -17.03
CA LYS A 158 15.19 -16.67 -15.76
C LYS A 158 14.84 -15.65 -14.67
N GLY A 159 13.56 -15.34 -14.52
CA GLY A 159 13.00 -14.39 -13.54
C GLY A 159 12.79 -12.98 -14.08
N ILE A 160 13.08 -12.73 -15.36
CA ILE A 160 13.05 -11.40 -15.96
C ILE A 160 12.17 -11.40 -17.21
N VAL A 161 11.28 -10.41 -17.31
CA VAL A 161 10.55 -10.07 -18.54
C VAL A 161 11.02 -8.69 -18.99
N LYS A 162 11.50 -8.61 -20.23
CA LYS A 162 11.88 -7.36 -20.91
C LYS A 162 10.99 -7.23 -22.14
N ASP A 163 9.89 -6.49 -22.03
CA ASP A 163 8.88 -6.44 -23.08
C ASP A 163 8.87 -5.10 -23.83
N GLU A 164 8.80 -5.16 -25.16
CA GLU A 164 8.89 -4.02 -26.06
C GLU A 164 7.62 -3.90 -26.92
N PHE A 165 7.18 -2.66 -27.16
CA PHE A 165 6.02 -2.36 -27.99
C PHE A 165 6.44 -1.59 -29.26
N PRO A 166 5.83 -1.90 -30.42
CA PRO A 166 6.05 -1.13 -31.65
C PRO A 166 5.64 0.34 -31.49
N ASN A 167 6.32 1.24 -32.22
CA ASN A 167 5.97 2.67 -32.34
C ASN A 167 5.99 3.48 -31.02
N GLY A 168 6.80 3.05 -30.05
CA GLY A 168 7.04 3.79 -28.81
C GLY A 168 6.99 2.88 -27.60
N GLY A 169 7.87 3.10 -26.64
CA GLY A 169 7.86 2.37 -25.37
C GLY A 169 6.58 2.63 -24.57
N MET A 170 6.25 1.71 -23.67
CA MET A 170 5.26 1.96 -22.62
C MET A 170 5.98 2.52 -21.39
N ALA A 171 5.57 3.68 -20.91
CA ALA A 171 6.06 4.17 -19.63
C ALA A 171 5.15 3.64 -18.52
N LEU A 172 5.60 2.53 -17.94
CA LEU A 172 4.93 1.82 -16.85
C LEU A 172 4.98 2.62 -15.55
N GLU A 173 3.89 2.65 -14.80
CA GLU A 173 3.76 3.39 -13.54
C GLU A 173 3.29 2.52 -12.36
N LYS A 174 2.45 1.50 -12.61
CA LYS A 174 1.84 0.68 -11.55
C LYS A 174 1.51 -0.72 -12.04
N MET A 175 1.35 -1.68 -11.12
CA MET A 175 0.80 -3.00 -11.44
C MET A 175 -0.34 -3.42 -10.51
N ALA A 176 -1.16 -4.33 -10.99
CA ALA A 176 -2.19 -4.99 -10.21
C ALA A 176 -2.31 -6.46 -10.60
N LEU A 177 -2.78 -7.31 -9.67
CA LEU A 177 -2.86 -8.76 -9.83
C LEU A 177 -4.31 -9.19 -9.92
N GLN A 178 -4.64 -9.95 -10.96
CA GLN A 178 -5.92 -10.63 -11.07
C GLN A 178 -5.92 -11.90 -10.20
N SER A 179 -7.09 -12.34 -9.77
CA SER A 179 -7.25 -13.53 -8.90
C SER A 179 -6.81 -14.85 -9.54
N ASP A 180 -6.66 -14.88 -10.87
CA ASP A 180 -6.12 -16.02 -11.63
C ASP A 180 -4.57 -15.98 -11.74
N GLY A 181 -3.92 -15.04 -11.06
CA GLY A 181 -2.47 -14.86 -11.07
C GLY A 181 -1.94 -14.08 -12.27
N LYS A 182 -2.80 -13.59 -13.18
CA LYS A 182 -2.36 -12.70 -14.25
C LYS A 182 -1.95 -11.33 -13.71
N ILE A 183 -0.98 -10.73 -14.39
CA ILE A 183 -0.35 -9.49 -14.00
C ILE A 183 -0.78 -8.42 -15.00
N VAL A 184 -1.42 -7.36 -14.52
CA VAL A 184 -1.76 -6.19 -15.34
C VAL A 184 -0.83 -5.05 -14.94
N VAL A 185 -0.20 -4.41 -15.93
CA VAL A 185 0.61 -3.21 -15.72
C VAL A 185 0.00 -2.03 -16.43
N GLY A 186 0.06 -0.86 -15.79
CA GLY A 186 -0.54 0.38 -16.26
C GLY A 186 0.49 1.46 -16.53
N GLY A 187 0.17 2.36 -17.44
CA GLY A 187 1.01 3.49 -17.80
C GLY A 187 0.43 4.25 -18.99
N TYR A 188 1.30 4.68 -19.88
CA TYR A 188 0.89 5.26 -21.15
C TYR A 188 1.64 4.67 -22.34
N HIS A 189 0.96 4.65 -23.48
CA HIS A 189 1.49 4.23 -24.76
C HIS A 189 0.95 5.17 -25.84
N GLN A 190 1.85 5.71 -26.68
CA GLN A 190 1.49 6.70 -27.70
C GLN A 190 0.59 7.82 -27.14
N ASP A 191 1.00 8.41 -26.03
CA ASP A 191 0.30 9.52 -25.36
C ASP A 191 -1.11 9.20 -24.85
N ASN A 192 -1.47 7.92 -24.76
CA ASN A 192 -2.76 7.45 -24.27
C ASN A 192 -2.62 6.57 -23.03
N LEU A 193 -3.65 6.55 -22.17
CA LEU A 193 -3.74 5.58 -21.07
C LEU A 193 -3.64 4.16 -21.65
N ALA A 194 -2.79 3.33 -21.05
CA ALA A 194 -2.60 1.96 -21.51
C ALA A 194 -2.48 0.97 -20.36
N ALA A 195 -2.95 -0.24 -20.60
CA ALA A 195 -2.76 -1.39 -19.73
C ALA A 195 -2.32 -2.60 -20.55
N VAL A 196 -1.34 -3.34 -20.07
CA VAL A 196 -0.83 -4.57 -20.68
C VAL A 196 -0.99 -5.72 -19.71
N ARG A 197 -1.34 -6.91 -20.20
CA ARG A 197 -1.46 -8.10 -19.38
C ARG A 197 -0.42 -9.17 -19.70
N TYR A 198 0.07 -9.80 -18.64
CA TYR A 198 0.98 -10.95 -18.66
C TYR A 198 0.36 -12.10 -17.89
N ASN A 199 0.68 -13.32 -18.28
CA ASN A 199 0.36 -14.53 -17.56
C ASN A 199 1.23 -14.65 -16.28
N ALA A 200 0.84 -15.55 -15.39
CA ALA A 200 1.56 -15.79 -14.12
C ALA A 200 3.02 -16.27 -14.31
N ASP A 201 3.34 -16.81 -15.50
CA ASP A 201 4.67 -17.22 -15.93
C ASP A 201 5.48 -16.08 -16.59
N GLY A 202 4.90 -14.89 -16.73
CA GLY A 202 5.55 -13.72 -17.32
C GLY A 202 5.42 -13.61 -18.84
N SER A 203 4.83 -14.60 -19.52
CA SER A 203 4.53 -14.48 -20.95
C SER A 203 3.43 -13.43 -21.19
N ARG A 204 3.52 -12.66 -22.28
CA ARG A 204 2.47 -11.70 -22.65
C ARG A 204 1.16 -12.44 -22.96
N ASP A 205 0.06 -11.99 -22.36
CA ASP A 205 -1.26 -12.56 -22.67
C ASP A 205 -1.83 -11.90 -23.93
N ASN A 206 -1.56 -12.49 -25.09
CA ASN A 206 -2.02 -11.96 -26.38
C ASN A 206 -3.55 -11.96 -26.57
N THR A 207 -4.33 -12.55 -25.64
CA THR A 207 -5.80 -12.51 -25.69
C THR A 207 -6.41 -11.28 -25.04
N TYR A 208 -5.60 -10.47 -24.35
CA TYR A 208 -6.06 -9.24 -23.70
C TYR A 208 -6.00 -8.06 -24.67
N GLY A 209 -7.14 -7.43 -24.94
CA GLY A 209 -7.24 -6.28 -25.84
C GLY A 209 -6.68 -6.59 -27.23
N ASN A 210 -5.83 -5.71 -27.74
CA ASN A 210 -5.11 -5.93 -29.00
C ASN A 210 -3.67 -6.38 -28.70
N GLN A 211 -3.37 -7.66 -28.94
CA GLN A 211 -2.03 -8.23 -28.75
C GLN A 211 -1.46 -8.04 -27.33
N GLY A 212 -2.31 -8.21 -26.32
CA GLY A 212 -1.98 -8.09 -24.90
C GLY A 212 -2.10 -6.69 -24.31
N MET A 213 -2.55 -5.71 -25.09
CA MET A 213 -2.64 -4.32 -24.67
C MET A 213 -4.04 -3.74 -24.89
N CYS A 214 -4.53 -3.04 -23.88
CA CYS A 214 -5.63 -2.09 -23.99
C CYS A 214 -5.04 -0.68 -24.10
N VAL A 215 -5.47 0.09 -25.11
CA VAL A 215 -5.17 1.53 -25.25
C VAL A 215 -6.48 2.30 -25.17
N LEU A 216 -6.57 3.25 -24.25
CA LEU A 216 -7.74 4.09 -24.05
C LEU A 216 -7.46 5.51 -24.53
N ILE A 217 -8.20 5.92 -25.56
CA ILE A 217 -8.20 7.30 -26.04
C ILE A 217 -9.29 8.07 -25.28
N VAL A 218 -8.88 9.10 -24.53
CA VAL A 218 -9.83 9.93 -23.79
C VAL A 218 -10.48 10.94 -24.74
N PRO A 219 -11.83 10.95 -24.90
CA PRO A 219 -12.51 11.89 -25.77
C PRO A 219 -12.23 13.35 -25.39
N ASN A 220 -11.94 14.16 -26.40
CA ASN A 220 -11.55 15.58 -26.33
C ASN A 220 -10.19 15.84 -25.67
N SER A 221 -9.35 14.82 -25.48
CA SER A 221 -7.98 15.08 -25.05
C SER A 221 -7.19 15.76 -26.17
N THR A 222 -6.53 16.86 -25.84
CA THR A 222 -5.85 17.71 -26.83
C THR A 222 -4.41 17.28 -27.14
N ASN A 223 -3.78 16.41 -26.34
CA ASN A 223 -2.43 15.89 -26.62
C ASN A 223 -2.14 14.56 -25.90
N PHE A 224 -2.22 14.55 -24.56
CA PHE A 224 -1.69 13.46 -23.74
C PHE A 224 -2.68 13.02 -22.67
N SER A 225 -2.64 11.74 -22.36
CA SER A 225 -3.28 11.15 -21.19
C SER A 225 -2.38 10.08 -20.57
N PHE A 226 -2.32 10.07 -19.24
CA PHE A 226 -1.37 9.28 -18.47
C PHE A 226 -2.08 8.50 -17.37
N ALA A 227 -1.87 7.19 -17.30
CA ALA A 227 -2.26 6.43 -16.12
C ALA A 227 -1.20 6.57 -15.03
N LYS A 228 -1.63 6.67 -13.78
CA LYS A 228 -0.74 6.74 -12.60
C LYS A 228 -0.99 5.65 -11.57
N SER A 229 -2.21 5.16 -11.47
CA SER A 229 -2.56 4.12 -10.50
C SER A 229 -3.59 3.18 -11.08
N MET A 230 -3.64 1.97 -10.54
CA MET A 230 -4.63 0.97 -10.90
C MET A 230 -4.90 0.03 -9.74
N ASP A 231 -6.07 -0.60 -9.78
CA ASP A 231 -6.43 -1.67 -8.87
C ASP A 231 -7.44 -2.62 -9.53
N ILE A 232 -7.63 -3.81 -8.96
CA ILE A 232 -8.50 -4.87 -9.49
C ILE A 232 -9.80 -4.98 -8.68
N GLN A 233 -10.93 -5.02 -9.38
CA GLN A 233 -12.22 -5.35 -8.78
C GLN A 233 -12.37 -6.86 -8.56
N ALA A 234 -13.30 -7.25 -7.68
CA ALA A 234 -13.52 -8.65 -7.32
C ALA A 234 -13.93 -9.55 -8.51
N ASP A 235 -14.44 -8.96 -9.59
CA ASP A 235 -14.79 -9.63 -10.85
C ASP A 235 -13.62 -9.67 -11.86
N ASN A 236 -12.39 -9.35 -11.41
CA ASN A 236 -11.16 -9.21 -12.18
C ASN A 236 -11.13 -8.06 -13.20
N LYS A 237 -12.11 -7.16 -13.22
CA LYS A 237 -11.99 -5.93 -14.03
C LYS A 237 -10.95 -5.00 -13.45
N VAL A 238 -10.30 -4.23 -14.32
CA VAL A 238 -9.23 -3.30 -13.94
C VAL A 238 -9.83 -1.90 -13.82
N ILE A 239 -9.61 -1.23 -12.70
CA ILE A 239 -9.79 0.22 -12.60
C ILE A 239 -8.46 0.91 -12.87
N LEU A 240 -8.44 1.80 -13.86
CA LEU A 240 -7.27 2.58 -14.25
C LEU A 240 -7.53 4.06 -13.94
N GLY A 241 -6.69 4.67 -13.11
CA GLY A 241 -6.77 6.09 -12.76
C GLY A 241 -5.58 6.87 -13.31
N GLY A 242 -5.87 8.07 -13.82
CA GLY A 242 -4.89 8.92 -14.45
C GLY A 242 -5.38 10.35 -14.64
N PHE A 243 -4.71 11.05 -15.55
CA PHE A 243 -5.09 12.40 -15.94
C PHE A 243 -4.93 12.61 -17.44
N TYR A 244 -5.72 13.52 -17.99
CA TYR A 244 -5.73 13.84 -19.41
C TYR A 244 -5.73 15.36 -19.60
N ASN A 245 -5.12 15.82 -20.70
CA ASN A 245 -5.11 17.24 -21.04
C ASN A 245 -6.34 17.59 -21.88
N GLU A 246 -7.11 18.59 -21.44
CA GLU A 246 -8.24 19.17 -22.18
C GLU A 246 -8.08 20.69 -22.19
N SER A 247 -7.82 21.27 -23.36
CA SER A 247 -7.62 22.71 -23.51
C SER A 247 -6.55 23.28 -22.57
N SER A 248 -5.39 22.60 -22.52
CA SER A 248 -4.23 22.95 -21.67
C SER A 248 -4.42 22.80 -20.17
N ILE A 249 -5.53 22.21 -19.72
CA ILE A 249 -5.79 21.90 -18.31
C ILE A 249 -5.78 20.39 -18.12
N TRP A 250 -5.00 19.90 -17.15
CA TRP A 250 -5.00 18.49 -16.76
C TRP A 250 -6.18 18.20 -15.84
N LYS A 251 -6.92 17.13 -16.15
CA LYS A 251 -8.11 16.71 -15.41
C LYS A 251 -8.01 15.23 -15.10
N TRP A 252 -8.71 14.80 -14.06
CA TRP A 252 -8.77 13.39 -13.68
C TRP A 252 -9.55 12.59 -14.71
N VAL A 253 -9.08 11.37 -14.99
CA VAL A 253 -9.81 10.34 -15.75
C VAL A 253 -9.66 9.00 -15.04
N ILE A 254 -10.79 8.31 -14.87
CA ILE A 254 -10.86 6.94 -14.36
C ILE A 254 -11.53 6.11 -15.44
N ALA A 255 -11.02 4.92 -15.71
CA ALA A 255 -11.59 4.00 -16.69
C ALA A 255 -11.71 2.61 -16.10
N ARG A 256 -12.64 1.83 -16.64
CA ARG A 256 -12.74 0.39 -16.32
C ARG A 256 -12.47 -0.45 -17.56
N ILE A 257 -11.64 -1.47 -17.38
CA ILE A 257 -11.26 -2.42 -18.44
C ILE A 257 -11.80 -3.80 -18.05
N ASN A 258 -12.45 -4.46 -18.99
CA ASN A 258 -12.95 -5.83 -18.86
C ASN A 258 -11.81 -6.84 -18.71
N THR A 259 -12.16 -8.06 -18.29
CA THR A 259 -11.21 -9.17 -18.15
C THR A 259 -10.65 -9.66 -19.49
N ASP A 260 -11.23 -9.27 -20.63
CA ASP A 260 -10.70 -9.53 -21.97
C ASP A 260 -9.87 -8.37 -22.52
N GLY A 261 -9.68 -7.29 -21.75
CA GLY A 261 -8.91 -6.11 -22.14
C GLY A 261 -9.66 -5.13 -23.02
N THR A 262 -10.97 -5.30 -23.22
CA THR A 262 -11.83 -4.28 -23.84
C THR A 262 -12.26 -3.23 -22.80
N ILE A 263 -12.59 -2.02 -23.25
CA ILE A 263 -13.15 -0.99 -22.35
C ILE A 263 -14.56 -1.40 -21.91
N ASP A 264 -14.83 -1.33 -20.61
CA ASP A 264 -16.15 -1.62 -20.07
C ASP A 264 -17.08 -0.42 -20.24
N MET A 265 -17.83 -0.41 -21.34
CA MET A 265 -18.75 0.67 -21.69
C MET A 265 -19.88 0.93 -20.67
N SER A 266 -20.09 0.03 -19.70
CA SER A 266 -21.08 0.22 -18.63
C SER A 266 -20.60 1.09 -17.47
N PHE A 267 -19.30 1.42 -17.42
CA PHE A 267 -18.71 2.23 -16.36
C PHE A 267 -18.77 3.72 -16.70
N GLY A 268 -19.24 4.54 -15.77
CA GLY A 268 -19.28 6.00 -15.92
C GLY A 268 -20.03 6.44 -17.18
N ASP A 269 -19.41 7.33 -17.95
CA ASP A 269 -19.86 7.71 -19.28
C ASP A 269 -19.04 6.96 -20.32
N SER A 270 -19.62 5.89 -20.89
CA SER A 270 -19.03 5.13 -22.00
C SER A 270 -17.64 4.55 -21.67
N GLY A 271 -17.49 4.02 -20.45
CA GLY A 271 -16.29 3.37 -19.94
C GLY A 271 -15.32 4.26 -19.17
N ILE A 272 -15.61 5.56 -19.08
CA ILE A 272 -14.75 6.52 -18.38
C ILE A 272 -15.53 7.44 -17.45
N LYS A 273 -14.84 7.95 -16.43
CA LYS A 273 -15.27 9.03 -15.54
C LYS A 273 -14.24 10.14 -15.60
N LYS A 274 -14.59 11.26 -16.24
CA LYS A 274 -13.77 12.48 -16.28
C LYS A 274 -14.18 13.40 -15.13
N MET A 275 -13.22 14.02 -14.45
CA MET A 275 -13.51 14.93 -13.33
C MET A 275 -12.56 16.14 -13.33
N SER A 276 -13.15 17.33 -13.11
CA SER A 276 -12.43 18.52 -12.69
C SER A 276 -12.63 18.67 -11.18
N ILE A 277 -11.55 18.61 -10.43
CA ILE A 277 -11.55 18.67 -8.97
C ILE A 277 -11.27 20.12 -8.52
N GLY A 278 -10.27 20.76 -9.12
CA GLY A 278 -9.88 22.13 -8.87
C GLY A 278 -10.24 23.08 -10.01
N SER A 279 -9.65 24.28 -9.96
CA SER A 279 -9.81 25.31 -10.99
C SER A 279 -8.74 25.21 -12.09
N GLY A 280 -7.69 24.42 -11.85
CA GLY A 280 -6.55 24.24 -12.75
C GLY A 280 -6.18 22.77 -12.95
N ASN A 281 -4.88 22.48 -12.96
CA ASN A 281 -4.39 21.13 -13.22
C ASN A 281 -4.64 20.19 -12.03
N ASP A 282 -5.26 19.06 -12.31
CA ASP A 282 -5.57 18.03 -11.34
C ASP A 282 -4.86 16.72 -11.71
N TYR A 283 -4.26 16.07 -10.72
CA TYR A 283 -3.51 14.83 -10.93
C TYR A 283 -3.96 13.74 -9.95
N ILE A 284 -4.32 12.57 -10.47
CA ILE A 284 -4.51 11.34 -9.67
C ILE A 284 -3.13 10.79 -9.31
N THR A 285 -2.99 10.32 -8.07
CA THR A 285 -1.80 9.59 -7.61
C THR A 285 -2.13 8.20 -7.12
N ALA A 286 -3.35 7.95 -6.63
CA ALA A 286 -3.73 6.65 -6.11
C ALA A 286 -5.17 6.24 -6.46
N VAL A 287 -5.36 4.95 -6.70
CA VAL A 287 -6.66 4.27 -6.84
C VAL A 287 -6.63 3.03 -5.94
N LYS A 288 -7.69 2.85 -5.15
CA LYS A 288 -7.91 1.64 -4.34
C LYS A 288 -9.36 1.17 -4.49
N VAL A 289 -9.55 -0.10 -4.84
CA VAL A 289 -10.85 -0.76 -4.78
C VAL A 289 -11.05 -1.28 -3.36
N MET A 290 -12.11 -0.82 -2.71
CA MET A 290 -12.46 -1.23 -1.35
C MET A 290 -13.17 -2.60 -1.35
N PRO A 291 -13.16 -3.35 -0.24
CA PRO A 291 -13.80 -4.67 -0.15
C PRO A 291 -15.31 -4.69 -0.49
N ASN A 292 -15.99 -3.55 -0.36
CA ASN A 292 -17.41 -3.38 -0.70
C ASN A 292 -17.65 -2.99 -2.19
N GLY A 293 -16.62 -3.05 -3.04
CA GLY A 293 -16.69 -2.72 -4.47
C GLY A 293 -16.60 -1.23 -4.80
N LYS A 294 -16.66 -0.34 -3.80
CA LYS A 294 -16.46 1.10 -4.00
C LYS A 294 -15.01 1.41 -4.37
N ILE A 295 -14.82 2.50 -5.10
CA ILE A 295 -13.51 2.89 -5.63
C ILE A 295 -13.10 4.20 -4.96
N LEU A 296 -12.02 4.17 -4.19
CA LEU A 296 -11.41 5.35 -3.58
C LEU A 296 -10.28 5.85 -4.47
N ILE A 297 -10.32 7.13 -4.83
CA ILE A 297 -9.31 7.81 -5.64
C ILE A 297 -8.71 8.93 -4.81
N GLY A 298 -7.38 9.03 -4.86
CA GLY A 298 -6.60 10.08 -4.23
C GLY A 298 -5.76 10.83 -5.26
N GLY A 299 -5.58 12.13 -5.02
CA GLY A 299 -4.66 12.94 -5.79
C GLY A 299 -4.56 14.35 -5.23
N HIS A 300 -4.24 15.29 -6.10
CA HIS A 300 -4.20 16.70 -5.76
C HIS A 300 -4.76 17.55 -6.90
N SER A 301 -5.17 18.76 -6.55
CA SER A 301 -5.92 19.66 -7.41
C SER A 301 -5.43 21.09 -7.24
N TRP A 302 -5.28 21.80 -8.34
CA TRP A 302 -4.78 23.17 -8.34
C TRP A 302 -5.90 24.15 -7.93
N ASP A 303 -5.65 24.96 -6.90
CA ASP A 303 -6.55 26.01 -6.40
C ASP A 303 -6.37 27.36 -7.11
N LYS A 304 -5.13 27.85 -7.24
CA LYS A 304 -4.84 29.23 -7.70
C LYS A 304 -3.61 29.32 -8.61
N ASN A 305 -3.77 30.00 -9.74
CA ASN A 305 -2.75 30.22 -10.78
C ASN A 305 -1.45 30.90 -10.27
N PRO A 306 -0.36 30.84 -11.06
CA PRO A 306 0.88 31.56 -10.78
C PRO A 306 0.66 33.04 -10.40
N PRO A 307 1.45 33.58 -9.46
CA PRO A 307 2.65 33.00 -8.87
C PRO A 307 2.42 32.08 -7.65
N ASP A 308 1.19 31.97 -7.14
CA ASP A 308 0.97 31.36 -5.81
C ASP A 308 1.04 29.81 -5.80
N MET A 309 0.78 29.17 -6.95
CA MET A 309 0.92 27.70 -7.17
C MET A 309 0.32 26.83 -6.05
N GLU A 310 -0.89 27.14 -5.58
CA GLU A 310 -1.47 26.42 -4.43
C GLU A 310 -2.19 25.14 -4.85
N TYR A 311 -1.80 24.01 -4.25
CA TYR A 311 -2.46 22.71 -4.44
C TYR A 311 -3.13 22.24 -3.15
N SER A 312 -4.38 21.76 -3.29
CA SER A 312 -5.09 20.99 -2.26
C SER A 312 -5.04 19.51 -2.61
N ILE A 313 -4.82 18.66 -1.60
CA ILE A 313 -5.06 17.23 -1.76
C ILE A 313 -6.55 16.97 -1.95
N ALA A 314 -6.87 15.90 -2.67
CA ALA A 314 -8.24 15.53 -2.95
C ALA A 314 -8.47 14.03 -2.82
N PHE A 315 -9.66 13.68 -2.33
CA PHE A 315 -10.18 12.32 -2.30
C PHE A 315 -11.55 12.29 -2.95
N VAL A 316 -11.80 11.28 -3.76
CA VAL A 316 -13.09 11.01 -4.39
C VAL A 316 -13.45 9.56 -4.14
N ARG A 317 -14.71 9.28 -3.81
CA ARG A 317 -15.21 7.90 -3.79
C ARG A 317 -16.28 7.71 -4.87
N LEU A 318 -16.11 6.68 -5.69
CA LEU A 318 -17.09 6.25 -6.68
C LEU A 318 -17.75 4.95 -6.23
N ASN A 319 -18.98 4.74 -6.69
CA ASN A 319 -19.62 3.44 -6.69
C ASN A 319 -18.95 2.52 -7.73
N GLU A 320 -19.29 1.23 -7.67
CA GLU A 320 -18.75 0.21 -8.57
C GLU A 320 -18.99 0.50 -10.05
N ASP A 321 -20.09 1.20 -10.38
CA ASP A 321 -20.44 1.61 -11.75
C ASP A 321 -19.76 2.92 -12.21
N GLY A 322 -18.93 3.54 -11.37
CA GLY A 322 -18.25 4.81 -11.69
C GLY A 322 -19.09 6.06 -11.43
N THR A 323 -20.32 5.92 -10.92
CA THR A 323 -21.09 7.06 -10.40
C THR A 323 -20.49 7.56 -9.07
N LEU A 324 -20.72 8.83 -8.74
CA LEU A 324 -20.18 9.43 -7.53
C LEU A 324 -20.89 8.89 -6.28
N ASP A 325 -20.14 8.47 -5.26
CA ASP A 325 -20.72 8.02 -4.00
C ASP A 325 -21.06 9.21 -3.08
N ASN A 326 -22.30 9.67 -3.13
CA ASN A 326 -22.78 10.78 -2.32
C ASN A 326 -22.85 10.49 -0.81
N SER A 327 -22.66 9.24 -0.37
CA SER A 327 -22.55 8.92 1.06
C SER A 327 -21.16 9.24 1.63
N PHE A 328 -20.15 9.38 0.77
CA PHE A 328 -18.82 9.83 1.15
C PHE A 328 -18.78 11.35 1.22
N ALA A 329 -18.13 11.90 2.24
CA ALA A 329 -17.96 13.34 2.43
C ALA A 329 -19.30 14.08 2.22
N THR A 330 -20.28 13.81 3.07
CA THR A 330 -21.68 14.27 2.89
C THR A 330 -21.83 15.78 2.65
N GLU A 331 -20.89 16.59 3.14
CA GLU A 331 -20.83 18.04 2.90
C GLU A 331 -20.21 18.42 1.53
N GLY A 332 -19.35 17.56 0.99
CA GLY A 332 -18.64 17.71 -0.29
C GLY A 332 -19.18 16.85 -1.44
N LYS A 333 -20.33 16.19 -1.27
CA LYS A 333 -21.01 15.35 -2.28
C LYS A 333 -20.07 14.31 -2.92
N GLY A 334 -19.33 13.54 -2.13
CA GLY A 334 -18.40 12.52 -2.64
C GLY A 334 -16.98 13.00 -2.94
N ILE A 335 -16.68 14.29 -2.74
CA ILE A 335 -15.37 14.88 -2.97
C ILE A 335 -14.88 15.57 -1.69
N ILE A 336 -13.62 15.32 -1.33
CA ILE A 336 -12.90 16.04 -0.28
C ILE A 336 -11.79 16.82 -0.95
N ARG A 337 -11.64 18.10 -0.62
CA ARG A 337 -10.45 18.91 -0.92
C ARG A 337 -9.94 19.49 0.38
N LYS A 338 -8.65 19.33 0.65
CA LYS A 338 -8.07 19.76 1.91
C LYS A 338 -6.62 20.21 1.72
N LYS A 339 -6.19 21.11 2.60
CA LYS A 339 -4.78 21.44 2.79
C LYS A 339 -4.37 21.03 4.20
N LEU A 340 -3.14 20.53 4.34
CA LEU A 340 -2.53 20.30 5.65
C LEU A 340 -1.96 21.62 6.20
N ILE A 341 -1.56 22.53 5.32
CA ILE A 341 -1.15 23.90 5.63
C ILE A 341 -1.78 24.91 4.65
N ASP A 342 -2.17 26.08 5.14
CA ASP A 342 -2.96 27.06 4.36
C ASP A 342 -2.22 27.66 3.15
N LYS A 343 -0.89 27.76 3.23
CA LYS A 343 -0.03 28.24 2.14
C LYS A 343 0.78 27.09 1.54
N TYR A 344 1.05 27.16 0.23
CA TYR A 344 1.91 26.26 -0.56
C TYR A 344 1.30 24.90 -0.93
N GLU A 345 2.14 24.08 -1.55
CA GLU A 345 1.80 22.89 -2.30
C GLU A 345 1.60 21.69 -1.35
N ASN A 346 0.41 21.07 -1.42
CA ASN A 346 0.09 19.84 -0.72
C ASN A 346 -0.13 18.75 -1.78
N TYR A 347 0.82 17.82 -1.91
CA TYR A 347 0.76 16.75 -2.91
C TYR A 347 0.48 15.41 -2.25
N LEU A 348 -0.71 14.85 -2.45
CA LEU A 348 -1.01 13.48 -2.03
C LEU A 348 -0.17 12.52 -2.88
N THR A 349 0.55 11.60 -2.26
CA THR A 349 1.48 10.70 -2.94
C THR A 349 0.91 9.29 -3.07
N ASP A 350 0.32 8.73 -2.02
CA ASP A 350 -0.38 7.45 -2.06
C ASP A 350 -1.44 7.37 -0.95
N ILE A 351 -2.31 6.35 -1.01
CA ILE A 351 -3.36 6.10 -0.03
C ILE A 351 -3.40 4.62 0.37
N VAL A 352 -3.78 4.38 1.61
CA VAL A 352 -4.14 3.04 2.11
C VAL A 352 -5.47 3.07 2.84
N VAL A 353 -6.19 1.96 2.74
CA VAL A 353 -7.45 1.73 3.44
C VAL A 353 -7.22 0.59 4.42
N ASN A 354 -7.53 0.85 5.69
CA ASN A 354 -7.45 -0.14 6.74
C ASN A 354 -8.66 -1.09 6.72
N GLN A 355 -8.57 -2.20 7.46
CA GLN A 355 -9.62 -3.22 7.51
C GLN A 355 -10.96 -2.68 8.07
N ASP A 356 -10.91 -1.71 8.98
CA ASP A 356 -12.10 -1.00 9.52
C ASP A 356 -12.67 0.06 8.56
N GLY A 357 -12.04 0.25 7.40
CA GLY A 357 -12.41 1.22 6.38
C GLY A 357 -11.85 2.62 6.60
N LYS A 358 -11.07 2.88 7.65
CA LYS A 358 -10.33 4.14 7.80
C LYS A 358 -9.33 4.31 6.66
N ILE A 359 -9.09 5.56 6.27
CA ILE A 359 -8.27 5.91 5.12
C ILE A 359 -7.09 6.74 5.62
N TYR A 360 -5.88 6.39 5.19
CA TYR A 360 -4.67 7.17 5.42
C TYR A 360 -4.06 7.57 4.09
N GLY A 361 -3.63 8.83 3.97
CA GLY A 361 -2.94 9.33 2.78
C GLY A 361 -1.62 9.99 3.16
N SER A 362 -0.55 9.65 2.45
CA SER A 362 0.74 10.35 2.58
C SER A 362 0.77 11.59 1.70
N VAL A 363 1.38 12.66 2.19
CA VAL A 363 1.36 13.98 1.57
C VAL A 363 2.76 14.59 1.60
N ASN A 364 3.21 15.18 0.50
CA ASN A 364 4.35 16.09 0.53
C ASN A 364 3.85 17.51 0.82
N VAL A 365 4.45 18.14 1.81
CA VAL A 365 4.05 19.45 2.33
C VAL A 365 5.24 20.39 2.20
N ARG A 366 5.14 21.38 1.31
CA ARG A 366 6.22 22.36 1.11
C ARG A 366 6.12 23.50 2.13
N GLN A 367 7.14 23.66 2.98
CA GLN A 367 7.16 24.69 4.01
C GLN A 367 7.74 26.04 3.54
N ALA A 368 6.97 27.11 3.77
CA ALA A 368 7.32 28.49 3.42
C ALA A 368 8.63 29.00 4.04
N SER A 369 8.83 28.70 5.32
CA SER A 369 9.90 29.27 6.13
C SER A 369 11.28 28.73 5.77
N THR A 370 11.31 27.56 5.14
CA THR A 370 12.54 26.82 4.86
C THR A 370 12.73 26.52 3.37
N ASP A 371 11.67 26.66 2.55
CA ASP A 371 11.59 26.18 1.16
C ASP A 371 11.98 24.70 1.03
N LYS A 372 11.54 23.88 1.99
CA LYS A 372 11.80 22.43 2.05
C LYS A 372 10.49 21.66 2.11
N ASN A 373 10.50 20.45 1.57
CA ASN A 373 9.39 19.52 1.75
C ASN A 373 9.53 18.81 3.09
N ASP A 374 8.42 18.67 3.80
CA ASP A 374 8.21 17.69 4.85
C ASP A 374 7.18 16.68 4.37
N ILE A 375 7.04 15.58 5.12
CA ILE A 375 5.95 14.64 4.87
C ILE A 375 4.79 14.90 5.83
N GLY A 376 3.58 14.63 5.39
CA GLY A 376 2.40 14.60 6.21
C GLY A 376 1.59 13.33 6.01
N ILE A 377 0.74 13.03 6.99
CA ILE A 377 -0.29 12.00 6.88
C ILE A 377 -1.63 12.64 7.20
N ILE A 378 -2.61 12.42 6.33
CA ILE A 378 -4.00 12.72 6.59
C ILE A 378 -4.74 11.41 6.92
N SER A 379 -5.60 11.44 7.93
CA SER A 379 -6.47 10.34 8.34
C SER A 379 -7.93 10.75 8.17
N LEU A 380 -8.69 9.90 7.49
CA LEU A 380 -10.12 10.05 7.28
C LEU A 380 -10.86 8.85 7.83
N THR A 381 -12.06 9.08 8.34
CA THR A 381 -13.01 8.01 8.63
C THR A 381 -13.45 7.32 7.34
N LYS A 382 -14.08 6.14 7.47
CA LYS A 382 -14.66 5.42 6.33
C LYS A 382 -15.65 6.24 5.50
N ASP A 383 -16.26 7.27 6.08
CA ASP A 383 -17.24 8.12 5.40
C ASP A 383 -16.61 9.43 4.89
N GLY A 384 -15.30 9.59 4.99
CA GLY A 384 -14.58 10.74 4.44
C GLY A 384 -14.60 11.98 5.32
N LYS A 385 -14.85 11.84 6.62
CA LYS A 385 -14.66 12.93 7.59
C LYS A 385 -13.22 12.90 8.09
N LEU A 386 -12.66 14.06 8.45
CA LEU A 386 -11.38 14.10 9.15
C LEU A 386 -11.48 13.31 10.46
N ASN A 387 -10.44 12.50 10.71
CA ASN A 387 -10.38 11.66 11.88
C ASN A 387 -9.70 12.41 13.04
N ASN A 388 -10.49 13.01 13.92
CA ASN A 388 -9.96 13.88 14.98
C ASN A 388 -9.12 13.14 16.04
N ASP A 389 -9.15 11.81 16.07
CA ASP A 389 -8.35 10.99 17.00
C ASP A 389 -6.90 10.79 16.51
N PHE A 390 -6.59 11.22 15.28
CA PHE A 390 -5.27 11.09 14.66
C PHE A 390 -4.56 12.44 14.57
N GLY A 391 -3.40 12.56 15.20
CA GLY A 391 -2.59 13.78 15.16
C GLY A 391 -3.37 15.03 15.60
N SER A 392 -3.21 16.13 14.87
CA SER A 392 -3.96 17.37 15.06
C SER A 392 -5.07 17.45 14.00
N ASN A 393 -6.32 17.22 14.41
CA ASN A 393 -7.52 17.24 13.54
C ASN A 393 -7.41 16.31 12.31
N GLY A 394 -6.92 15.09 12.51
CA GLY A 394 -6.76 14.10 11.45
C GLY A 394 -5.49 14.26 10.62
N MET A 395 -4.52 15.05 11.08
CA MET A 395 -3.32 15.36 10.32
C MET A 395 -2.06 15.35 11.19
N VAL A 396 -0.95 14.95 10.58
CA VAL A 396 0.40 15.16 11.12
C VAL A 396 1.32 15.63 10.01
N ILE A 397 2.30 16.45 10.36
CA ILE A 397 3.43 16.85 9.51
C ILE A 397 4.70 16.46 10.27
N THR A 398 5.69 15.93 9.58
CA THR A 398 6.93 15.40 10.16
C THR A 398 8.12 15.82 9.30
N ASP A 399 9.03 16.56 9.92
CA ASP A 399 10.43 16.72 9.47
C ASP A 399 11.16 15.42 9.85
N VAL A 400 11.30 14.51 8.88
CA VAL A 400 11.82 13.16 9.11
C VAL A 400 13.30 13.24 9.42
N ILE A 401 14.04 13.95 8.58
CA ILE A 401 15.46 14.20 8.76
C ILE A 401 15.65 15.70 8.92
N LYS A 402 16.01 16.11 10.14
CA LYS A 402 16.17 17.53 10.48
C LYS A 402 16.94 18.31 9.42
N ASN A 403 16.33 19.38 8.92
CA ASN A 403 16.87 20.27 7.88
C ASN A 403 17.05 19.62 6.49
N SER A 404 16.45 18.47 6.23
CA SER A 404 16.35 17.85 4.90
C SER A 404 15.12 18.37 4.14
N SER A 405 15.07 18.08 2.85
CA SER A 405 13.80 18.05 2.12
C SER A 405 13.37 16.59 2.05
N ASP A 406 12.23 16.29 2.65
CA ASP A 406 11.68 14.96 2.80
C ASP A 406 10.42 14.80 1.94
N GLU A 407 10.41 13.75 1.12
CA GLU A 407 9.30 13.45 0.22
C GLU A 407 8.78 12.04 0.46
N SER A 408 7.51 11.92 0.82
CA SER A 408 6.82 10.64 0.78
C SER A 408 6.68 10.13 -0.65
N LYS A 409 6.75 8.81 -0.82
CA LYS A 409 6.58 8.12 -2.12
C LYS A 409 5.48 7.06 -2.05
N SER A 410 5.40 6.33 -0.94
CA SER A 410 4.43 5.25 -0.72
C SER A 410 4.06 5.16 0.75
N ILE A 411 2.86 4.66 1.03
CA ILE A 411 2.32 4.40 2.35
C ILE A 411 1.76 2.97 2.42
N ALA A 412 2.06 2.25 3.50
CA ALA A 412 1.58 0.89 3.72
C ALA A 412 1.13 0.68 5.18
N LEU A 413 0.24 -0.28 5.39
CA LEU A 413 -0.14 -0.73 6.74
C LEU A 413 0.61 -2.02 7.07
N GLN A 414 1.29 -2.02 8.21
CA GLN A 414 1.88 -3.23 8.80
C GLN A 414 0.77 -4.07 9.46
N SER A 415 1.01 -5.37 9.68
CA SER A 415 -0.02 -6.28 10.22
C SER A 415 -0.46 -5.97 11.65
N ASP A 416 0.31 -5.16 12.39
CA ASP A 416 -0.03 -4.58 13.68
C ASP A 416 -0.74 -3.21 13.56
N GLY A 417 -1.27 -2.89 12.37
CA GLY A 417 -2.00 -1.65 12.08
C GLY A 417 -1.11 -0.41 11.96
N LYS A 418 0.18 -0.47 12.31
CA LYS A 418 1.08 0.69 12.21
C LYS A 418 1.24 1.11 10.75
N ILE A 419 1.43 2.41 10.57
CA ILE A 419 1.60 3.00 9.24
C ILE A 419 3.09 3.10 8.95
N ILE A 420 3.52 2.62 7.79
CA ILE A 420 4.87 2.80 7.26
C ILE A 420 4.78 3.76 6.09
N VAL A 421 5.69 4.74 6.02
CA VAL A 421 5.84 5.64 4.88
C VAL A 421 7.25 5.47 4.32
N GLY A 422 7.35 5.17 3.03
CA GLY A 422 8.60 5.20 2.28
C GLY A 422 8.91 6.63 1.84
N THR A 423 10.11 7.11 2.14
CA THR A 423 10.50 8.50 1.94
C THR A 423 11.83 8.64 1.22
N LEU A 424 11.91 9.65 0.35
CA LEU A 424 13.17 10.20 -0.11
C LEU A 424 13.55 11.31 0.85
N ALA A 425 14.55 11.06 1.67
CA ALA A 425 15.06 12.00 2.66
C ALA A 425 16.58 12.13 2.54
N PHE A 426 17.10 13.35 2.64
CA PHE A 426 18.51 13.64 2.48
C PHE A 426 19.32 13.27 3.73
N TYR A 427 20.33 12.44 3.54
CA TYR A 427 21.25 11.97 4.57
C TYR A 427 22.52 12.83 4.61
N GLY A 428 22.51 13.88 5.42
CA GLY A 428 23.73 14.51 5.97
C GLY A 428 24.87 14.80 4.98
N GLY A 429 24.57 15.37 3.81
CA GLY A 429 25.59 15.72 2.79
C GLY A 429 26.08 14.54 1.95
N LYS A 430 25.53 13.34 2.15
CA LYS A 430 25.93 12.09 1.51
C LYS A 430 24.84 11.52 0.60
N GLY A 431 23.82 12.30 0.24
CA GLY A 431 22.78 11.90 -0.70
C GLY A 431 21.51 11.35 -0.05
N SER A 432 20.75 10.51 -0.76
CA SER A 432 19.42 10.01 -0.35
C SER A 432 19.41 8.49 -0.30
N PRO A 433 19.50 7.86 0.89
CA PRO A 433 19.30 6.42 1.06
C PRO A 433 17.80 6.06 1.06
N PHE A 434 17.48 4.77 0.95
CA PHE A 434 16.12 4.31 1.25
C PHE A 434 15.79 4.67 2.69
N THR A 435 14.73 5.47 2.88
CA THR A 435 14.29 5.92 4.19
C THR A 435 12.85 5.49 4.43
N LEU A 436 12.58 4.95 5.62
CA LEU A 436 11.25 4.53 6.06
C LEU A 436 10.96 5.19 7.41
N VAL A 437 9.71 5.59 7.62
CA VAL A 437 9.23 6.14 8.90
C VAL A 437 7.98 5.37 9.33
N ARG A 438 7.93 5.00 10.61
CA ARG A 438 6.77 4.32 11.20
C ARG A 438 5.96 5.24 12.10
N TYR A 439 4.65 5.16 12.00
CA TYR A 439 3.68 5.92 12.80
C TYR A 439 2.72 5.01 13.53
N HIS A 440 2.26 5.47 14.69
CA HIS A 440 1.12 4.88 15.36
C HIS A 440 -0.17 5.23 14.61
N SER A 441 -0.93 4.21 14.24
CA SER A 441 -2.30 4.35 13.80
C SER A 441 -3.26 4.47 14.98
N ASP A 442 -4.45 4.97 14.71
CA ASP A 442 -5.66 4.82 15.54
C ASP A 442 -6.47 3.56 15.16
N SER A 443 -5.86 2.65 14.39
CA SER A 443 -6.40 1.33 14.11
C SER A 443 -6.28 0.44 15.34
N ASN A 444 -7.41 -0.07 15.82
CA ASN A 444 -7.42 -1.16 16.79
C ASN A 444 -7.12 -2.47 16.05
N VAL A 445 -5.86 -2.90 16.04
CA VAL A 445 -5.55 -4.30 15.76
C VAL A 445 -5.93 -5.14 16.98
N GLY A 446 -7.21 -5.49 17.07
CA GLY A 446 -7.68 -6.65 17.84
C GLY A 446 -7.19 -6.77 19.28
N THR A 447 -7.32 -5.73 20.10
CA THR A 447 -7.64 -5.88 21.53
C THR A 447 -8.97 -5.23 21.86
N ASP A 448 -9.93 -5.27 20.93
CA ASP A 448 -11.29 -4.81 21.19
C ASP A 448 -11.90 -5.67 22.31
N THR A 449 -11.84 -5.14 23.52
CA THR A 449 -12.91 -5.23 24.50
C THR A 449 -13.94 -4.13 24.26
N GLU A 450 -14.12 -3.68 23.02
CA GLU A 450 -15.32 -2.96 22.65
C GLU A 450 -16.46 -3.97 22.51
N GLU A 451 -17.58 -3.67 23.18
CA GLU A 451 -18.81 -4.43 23.09
C GLU A 451 -19.17 -4.66 21.62
N VAL A 452 -19.05 -5.92 21.20
CA VAL A 452 -19.40 -6.39 19.87
C VAL A 452 -20.85 -6.03 19.60
N THR A 453 -21.06 -5.04 18.73
CA THR A 453 -22.35 -4.79 18.09
C THR A 453 -22.60 -5.87 17.03
N SER A 454 -23.18 -6.96 17.51
CA SER A 454 -24.30 -7.73 16.95
C SER A 454 -24.37 -8.19 15.48
N ASP A 455 -23.33 -8.20 14.65
CA ASP A 455 -23.46 -8.79 13.29
C ASP A 455 -22.42 -9.84 12.86
N ILE A 456 -21.45 -10.21 13.71
CA ILE A 456 -20.75 -11.49 13.54
C ILE A 456 -21.49 -12.54 14.36
N LYS A 457 -22.23 -13.43 13.69
CA LYS A 457 -22.74 -14.63 14.34
C LYS A 457 -21.55 -15.44 14.87
N THR A 458 -21.55 -15.72 16.17
CA THR A 458 -20.47 -16.48 16.82
C THR A 458 -20.81 -17.97 16.82
N ILE A 459 -19.79 -18.82 16.59
CA ILE A 459 -19.88 -20.28 16.84
C ILE A 459 -19.28 -20.60 18.21
N THR A 460 -19.83 -21.62 18.86
CA THR A 460 -19.26 -22.15 20.09
C THR A 460 -18.37 -23.35 19.79
N VAL A 461 -17.24 -23.45 20.47
CA VAL A 461 -16.30 -24.57 20.31
C VAL A 461 -16.09 -25.27 21.63
N TYR A 462 -16.10 -26.61 21.61
CA TYR A 462 -16.02 -27.41 22.83
C TYR A 462 -15.43 -28.80 22.60
N PRO A 463 -14.73 -29.38 23.60
CA PRO A 463 -14.27 -28.71 24.82
C PRO A 463 -13.24 -27.61 24.51
N ASN A 464 -13.22 -26.56 25.32
CA ASN A 464 -12.19 -25.53 25.26
C ASN A 464 -11.75 -25.23 26.71
N PRO A 465 -10.53 -25.61 27.14
CA PRO A 465 -9.44 -26.18 26.34
C PRO A 465 -9.71 -27.61 25.80
N THR A 466 -9.12 -27.97 24.65
CA THR A 466 -9.18 -29.32 24.04
C THR A 466 -7.80 -30.00 24.01
N LYS A 467 -7.79 -31.33 23.90
CA LYS A 467 -6.56 -32.14 23.72
C LYS A 467 -6.47 -32.80 22.36
N GLU A 468 -7.58 -33.32 21.83
CA GLU A 468 -7.55 -34.13 20.60
C GLU A 468 -8.69 -33.73 19.68
N ILE A 469 -9.91 -33.59 20.20
CA ILE A 469 -11.09 -33.32 19.39
C ILE A 469 -11.69 -31.95 19.75
N LEU A 470 -11.85 -31.10 18.75
CA LEU A 470 -12.58 -29.82 18.86
C LEU A 470 -13.92 -29.95 18.12
N ASN A 471 -15.03 -29.76 18.83
CA ASN A 471 -16.36 -29.71 18.24
C ASN A 471 -16.80 -28.28 18.02
N ILE A 472 -17.59 -28.06 16.97
CA ILE A 472 -18.15 -26.77 16.59
C ILE A 472 -19.68 -26.87 16.70
N ALA A 473 -20.24 -26.14 17.66
CA ALA A 473 -21.67 -25.90 17.76
C ALA A 473 -22.06 -24.73 16.85
N ILE A 474 -22.97 -25.02 15.91
CA ILE A 474 -23.56 -24.05 14.99
C ILE A 474 -25.07 -24.18 15.15
N ASN A 475 -25.73 -23.11 15.59
CA ASN A 475 -27.18 -23.06 15.79
C ASN A 475 -27.96 -22.72 14.50
N GLU A 476 -27.40 -23.07 13.34
CA GLU A 476 -28.01 -22.88 12.02
C GLU A 476 -27.68 -24.07 11.11
N THR A 477 -28.55 -24.34 10.13
CA THR A 477 -28.28 -25.33 9.09
C THR A 477 -27.42 -24.69 8.01
N LEU A 478 -26.20 -25.18 7.84
CA LEU A 478 -25.28 -24.71 6.81
C LEU A 478 -25.26 -25.69 5.63
N ASN A 479 -25.39 -25.19 4.40
CA ASN A 479 -25.37 -26.02 3.18
C ASN A 479 -23.96 -26.55 2.88
N SER A 480 -23.00 -25.64 2.74
CA SER A 480 -21.58 -25.98 2.60
C SER A 480 -20.69 -24.92 3.23
N TYR A 481 -19.63 -25.37 3.90
CA TYR A 481 -18.71 -24.51 4.61
C TYR A 481 -17.30 -25.12 4.71
N LYS A 482 -16.29 -24.26 4.76
CA LYS A 482 -14.89 -24.58 5.02
C LYS A 482 -14.56 -24.22 6.45
N VAL A 483 -13.77 -25.03 7.14
CA VAL A 483 -13.20 -24.68 8.44
C VAL A 483 -11.69 -24.56 8.32
N GLN A 484 -11.13 -23.49 8.85
CA GLN A 484 -9.69 -23.24 8.89
C GLN A 484 -9.26 -22.99 10.33
N ILE A 485 -8.14 -23.61 10.73
CA ILE A 485 -7.49 -23.32 12.01
C ILE A 485 -6.23 -22.52 11.70
N PHE A 486 -6.07 -21.42 12.42
CA PHE A 486 -4.92 -20.53 12.35
C PHE A 486 -4.13 -20.59 13.66
N ASP A 487 -2.82 -20.55 13.55
CA ASP A 487 -1.97 -20.21 14.70
C ASP A 487 -2.11 -18.72 15.05
N MET A 488 -1.52 -18.30 16.17
CA MET A 488 -1.55 -16.89 16.58
C MET A 488 -0.69 -15.96 15.70
N ALA A 489 0.14 -16.52 14.80
CA ALA A 489 0.87 -15.75 13.79
C ALA A 489 0.06 -15.56 12.49
N GLY A 490 -1.16 -16.12 12.40
CA GLY A 490 -2.06 -16.00 11.25
C GLY A 490 -1.81 -17.04 10.15
N SER A 491 -0.94 -18.03 10.37
CA SER A 491 -0.72 -19.11 9.40
C SER A 491 -1.83 -20.16 9.50
N ILE A 492 -2.31 -20.64 8.36
CA ILE A 492 -3.28 -21.74 8.32
C ILE A 492 -2.53 -23.03 8.68
N VAL A 493 -2.84 -23.60 9.84
CA VAL A 493 -2.26 -24.88 10.30
C VAL A 493 -3.16 -26.07 9.98
N MET A 494 -4.44 -25.83 9.71
CA MET A 494 -5.38 -26.89 9.32
C MET A 494 -6.51 -26.34 8.46
N THR A 495 -7.00 -27.17 7.52
CA THR A 495 -8.19 -26.89 6.72
C THR A 495 -9.02 -28.16 6.59
N THR A 496 -10.33 -28.03 6.77
CA THR A 496 -11.31 -29.09 6.53
C THR A 496 -12.59 -28.49 5.95
N ALA A 497 -13.53 -29.33 5.49
CA ALA A 497 -14.78 -28.88 4.90
C ALA A 497 -15.95 -29.70 5.46
N ASN A 498 -17.09 -29.03 5.68
CA ASN A 498 -18.38 -29.64 6.04
C ASN A 498 -18.34 -30.58 7.25
N THR A 499 -17.48 -30.29 8.24
CA THR A 499 -17.41 -31.06 9.49
C THR A 499 -17.68 -30.19 10.70
N LYS A 500 -18.33 -30.77 11.72
CA LYS A 500 -18.53 -30.14 13.04
C LYS A 500 -17.55 -30.66 14.09
N THR A 501 -16.67 -31.58 13.71
CA THR A 501 -15.70 -32.21 14.61
C THR A 501 -14.34 -32.23 13.92
N ILE A 502 -13.32 -31.74 14.62
CA ILE A 502 -11.97 -31.58 14.08
C ILE A 502 -10.98 -32.27 15.00
N ASP A 503 -10.15 -33.15 14.45
CA ASP A 503 -9.01 -33.73 15.13
C ASP A 503 -7.84 -32.75 15.11
N VAL A 504 -7.55 -32.19 16.27
CA VAL A 504 -6.46 -31.24 16.55
C VAL A 504 -5.31 -31.88 17.32
N SER A 505 -5.27 -33.21 17.43
CA SER A 505 -4.21 -33.94 18.17
C SER A 505 -2.79 -33.65 17.67
N LYS A 506 -2.66 -33.33 16.37
CA LYS A 506 -1.38 -33.00 15.71
C LYS A 506 -0.94 -31.54 15.90
N LEU A 507 -1.76 -30.69 16.49
CA LEU A 507 -1.38 -29.31 16.79
C LEU A 507 -0.56 -29.28 18.09
N ASP A 508 0.48 -28.46 18.11
CA ASP A 508 1.23 -28.16 19.32
C ASP A 508 0.34 -27.49 20.38
N SER A 509 0.76 -27.57 21.65
CA SER A 509 0.03 -26.90 22.72
C SER A 509 0.12 -25.38 22.54
N GLY A 510 -1.03 -24.69 22.52
CA GLY A 510 -1.10 -23.28 22.16
C GLY A 510 -2.52 -22.75 21.99
N ASN A 511 -2.62 -21.45 21.70
CA ASN A 511 -3.88 -20.81 21.33
C ASN A 511 -4.02 -20.82 19.82
N TYR A 512 -5.25 -21.03 19.36
CA TYR A 512 -5.59 -21.10 17.95
C TYR A 512 -6.91 -20.36 17.68
N ILE A 513 -7.07 -19.93 16.44
CA ILE A 513 -8.31 -19.34 15.93
C ILE A 513 -8.94 -20.36 14.98
N VAL A 514 -10.23 -20.64 15.15
CA VAL A 514 -11.01 -21.39 14.16
C VAL A 514 -11.95 -20.46 13.42
N LYS A 515 -11.95 -20.57 12.09
CA LYS A 515 -12.78 -19.79 11.17
C LYS A 515 -13.64 -20.74 10.34
N VAL A 516 -14.96 -20.55 10.36
CA VAL A 516 -15.92 -21.27 9.51
C VAL A 516 -16.40 -20.31 8.42
N ILE A 517 -16.20 -20.68 7.17
CA ILE A 517 -16.49 -19.87 5.98
C ILE A 517 -17.57 -20.59 5.17
N CYS A 518 -18.76 -20.02 5.08
CA CYS A 518 -19.89 -20.58 4.36
C CYS A 518 -19.86 -20.17 2.88
N ALA A 519 -20.52 -20.95 2.01
CA ALA A 519 -20.58 -20.67 0.58
C ALA A 519 -21.31 -19.36 0.23
N ASP A 520 -22.22 -18.90 1.09
CA ASP A 520 -22.88 -17.60 1.01
C ASP A 520 -22.04 -16.44 1.59
N LYS A 521 -20.75 -16.71 1.86
CA LYS A 521 -19.77 -15.78 2.42
C LYS A 521 -20.02 -15.38 3.89
N GLN A 522 -20.94 -16.03 4.61
CA GLN A 522 -21.02 -15.87 6.07
C GLN A 522 -19.76 -16.45 6.73
N VAL A 523 -19.20 -15.70 7.68
CA VAL A 523 -17.98 -16.07 8.41
C VAL A 523 -18.25 -16.10 9.90
N PHE A 524 -17.92 -17.23 10.53
CA PHE A 524 -17.98 -17.40 11.98
C PHE A 524 -16.57 -17.63 12.53
N VAL A 525 -16.25 -17.03 13.68
CA VAL A 525 -14.91 -17.11 14.28
C VAL A 525 -15.02 -17.46 15.76
N SER A 526 -14.10 -18.30 16.24
CA SER A 526 -13.94 -18.58 17.67
C SER A 526 -12.48 -18.89 18.01
N ARG A 527 -12.11 -18.76 19.29
CA ARG A 527 -10.77 -19.09 19.81
C ARG A 527 -10.83 -20.37 20.63
N PHE A 528 -9.79 -21.20 20.53
CA PHE A 528 -9.63 -22.35 21.43
C PHE A 528 -8.19 -22.54 21.87
N THR A 529 -8.01 -23.17 23.02
CA THR A 529 -6.71 -23.55 23.56
C THR A 529 -6.50 -25.06 23.39
N LYS A 530 -5.41 -25.44 22.72
CA LYS A 530 -4.91 -26.81 22.64
C LYS A 530 -3.97 -27.06 23.82
N LYS A 531 -4.30 -28.07 24.62
CA LYS A 531 -3.44 -28.55 25.71
C LYS A 531 -2.52 -29.65 25.23
#